data_AF-A0A519SQR7-F1
#
_entry.id   AF-A0A519SQR7-F1
#
_cell.length_a   1.000
_cell.length_b   1.000
_cell.length_c   1.000
_cell.angle_alpha   90.00
_cell.angle_beta   90.00
_cell.angle_gamma   90.00
#
_symmetry.space_group_name_H-M   'P 1'
#
loop_
_entity.id
_entity.type
_entity.pdbx_description
1 polymer ?
#
loop_
_entity_poly.entity_id
_entity_poly.type
_entity_poly.pdbx_seq_one_letter_code
_entity_poly.pdbx_strand_id
1 'polypeptide(L)'
;MSSAQFTDSTSYLVQFTSNGSINKTNESKAYLLNNVVRLGIRQKAISLNFNNNWIYGKQNQQLTNNDFSSTLDFNLYKTLPHFFYWGLANYNTSYSL
;
A
#
# COMPACT_ATOMS: atom_id res chain seq x y z
N MET A 1 45.29 4.27 -3.65
CA MET A 1 44.32 4.17 -2.55
C MET A 1 42.92 4.29 -3.16
N SER A 2 42.19 3.18 -3.25
CA SER A 2 40.80 3.19 -3.73
C SER A 2 39.90 3.25 -2.51
N SER A 3 39.31 4.41 -2.24
CA SER A 3 38.26 4.53 -1.23
C SER A 3 37.06 3.74 -1.74
N ALA A 4 36.85 2.54 -1.21
CA ALA A 4 35.72 1.69 -1.57
C ALA A 4 34.44 2.51 -1.36
N GLN A 5 33.73 2.68 -2.46
CA GLN A 5 32.47 3.39 -2.60
C GLN A 5 31.54 3.10 -1.42
N PHE A 6 31.27 4.12 -0.59
CA PHE A 6 30.16 4.07 0.36
C PHE A 6 28.88 3.99 -0.47
N THR A 7 28.39 2.78 -0.78
CA THR A 7 27.06 2.60 -1.34
C THR A 7 26.04 2.75 -0.22
N ASP A 8 25.82 3.99 0.21
CA ASP A 8 24.64 4.38 0.98
C ASP A 8 23.46 4.48 0.00
N SER A 9 23.06 3.34 -0.56
CA SER A 9 22.02 3.31 -1.57
C SER A 9 20.66 3.42 -0.92
N THR A 10 19.96 4.52 -1.17
CA THR A 10 18.53 4.63 -0.88
C THR A 10 17.73 3.96 -1.98
N SER A 11 16.96 2.94 -1.61
CA SER A 11 16.03 2.27 -2.52
C SER A 11 14.65 2.90 -2.38
N TYR A 12 14.17 3.50 -3.47
CA TYR A 12 12.79 3.98 -3.60
C TYR A 12 12.00 3.00 -4.48
N LEU A 13 10.84 2.59 -4.01
CA LEU A 13 9.88 1.75 -4.74
C LEU A 13 8.56 2.49 -4.82
N VAL A 14 8.04 2.66 -6.03
CA VAL A 14 6.68 3.13 -6.28
C VAL A 14 6.04 2.10 -7.18
N GLN A 15 4.95 1.50 -6.71
CA GLN A 15 4.18 0.51 -7.47
C GLN A 15 2.72 0.90 -7.42
N PHE A 16 2.09 0.89 -8.59
CA PHE A 16 0.65 1.02 -8.75
C PHE A 16 0.15 -0.19 -9.54
N THR A 17 -0.89 -0.82 -9.02
CA THR A 17 -1.51 -2.01 -9.60
C THR A 17 -3.02 -1.80 -9.59
N SER A 18 -3.64 -1.85 -10.76
CA SER A 18 -5.09 -1.74 -10.91
C SER A 18 -5.62 -2.99 -11.58
N ASN A 19 -6.55 -3.66 -10.91
CA ASN A 19 -7.18 -4.89 -11.37
C ASN A 19 -8.69 -4.71 -11.32
N GLY A 20 -9.42 -5.32 -12.24
CA GLY A 20 -10.87 -5.31 -12.18
C GLY A 20 -11.49 -6.46 -12.93
N SER A 21 -12.75 -6.73 -12.60
CA SER A 21 -13.59 -7.70 -13.29
C SER A 21 -14.94 -7.08 -13.61
N ILE A 22 -15.46 -7.43 -14.78
CA ILE A 22 -16.77 -7.02 -15.25
C ILE A 22 -17.50 -8.28 -15.66
N ASN A 23 -18.61 -8.57 -14.99
CA ASN A 23 -19.48 -9.69 -15.30
C ASN A 23 -20.85 -9.13 -15.72
N LYS A 24 -21.31 -9.51 -16.89
CA LYS A 24 -22.62 -9.13 -17.41
C LYS A 24 -23.34 -10.38 -17.88
N THR A 25 -24.49 -10.64 -17.29
CA THR A 25 -25.44 -11.66 -17.74
C THR A 25 -26.66 -10.95 -18.36
N ASN A 26 -27.63 -11.73 -18.85
CA ASN A 26 -28.88 -11.18 -19.36
C ASN A 26 -29.71 -10.48 -18.27
N GLU A 27 -29.52 -10.87 -17.00
CA GLU A 27 -30.32 -10.42 -15.86
C GLU A 27 -29.53 -9.57 -14.86
N SER A 28 -28.19 -9.66 -14.87
CA SER A 28 -27.34 -9.02 -13.85
C SER A 28 -26.07 -8.40 -14.41
N LYS A 29 -25.55 -7.39 -13.69
CA LYS A 29 -24.27 -6.73 -13.96
C LYS A 29 -23.50 -6.61 -12.66
N ALA A 30 -22.25 -7.07 -12.64
CA ALA A 30 -21.33 -6.93 -11.52
C ALA A 30 -20.02 -6.33 -12.00
N TYR A 31 -19.52 -5.37 -11.23
CA TYR A 31 -18.27 -4.67 -11.45
C TYR A 31 -17.45 -4.74 -10.18
N LEU A 32 -16.18 -5.10 -10.30
CA LEU A 32 -15.22 -5.03 -9.20
C LEU A 32 -13.96 -4.34 -9.72
N LEU A 33 -13.48 -3.36 -8.98
CA LEU A 33 -12.23 -2.65 -9.23
C LEU A 33 -11.41 -2.69 -7.95
N ASN A 34 -10.12 -2.97 -8.09
CA ASN A 34 -9.16 -3.08 -7.02
C ASN A 34 -7.92 -2.25 -7.39
N ASN A 35 -7.67 -1.18 -6.67
CA ASN A 35 -6.52 -0.30 -6.88
C ASN A 35 -5.57 -0.42 -5.70
N VAL A 36 -4.34 -0.81 -5.96
CA VAL A 36 -3.29 -0.97 -4.97
C VAL A 36 -2.15 0.00 -5.29
N VAL A 37 -1.79 0.83 -4.31
CA VAL A 37 -0.61 1.69 -4.34
C VAL A 37 0.35 1.21 -3.27
N ARG A 38 1.63 1.05 -3.62
CA ARG A 38 2.70 0.72 -2.68
C ARG A 38 3.86 1.68 -2.85
N LEU A 39 4.29 2.28 -1.76
CA LEU A 39 5.47 3.11 -1.68
C LEU A 39 6.43 2.48 -0.68
N GLY A 40 7.69 2.33 -1.06
CA GLY A 40 8.74 1.79 -0.19
C GLY A 40 9.95 2.69 -0.24
N ILE A 41 10.48 3.05 0.91
CA ILE A 41 11.74 3.78 1.03
C ILE A 41 12.62 2.97 1.97
N ARG A 42 13.79 2.53 1.50
CA ARG A 42 14.73 1.79 2.33
C ARG A 42 16.10 2.44 2.25
N GLN A 43 16.60 2.79 3.42
CA GLN A 43 17.92 3.36 3.68
C GLN A 43 18.57 2.58 4.81
N LYS A 44 19.88 2.71 4.94
CA LYS A 44 20.63 2.04 6.01
C LYS A 44 20.13 2.39 7.43
N ALA A 45 19.56 3.59 7.60
CA ALA A 45 19.06 4.08 8.88
C ALA A 45 17.53 4.04 9.01
N ILE A 46 16.77 3.94 7.91
CA ILE A 46 15.31 4.09 7.89
C ILE A 46 14.69 3.11 6.89
N SER A 47 13.60 2.44 7.27
CA SER A 47 12.72 1.74 6.34
C SER A 47 11.29 2.27 6.51
N LEU A 48 10.66 2.67 5.42
CA LEU A 48 9.27 3.11 5.38
C LEU A 48 8.54 2.33 4.29
N ASN A 49 7.40 1.76 4.62
CA ASN A 49 6.53 1.07 3.69
C ASN A 49 5.10 1.60 3.86
N PHE A 50 4.56 2.19 2.80
CA PHE A 50 3.18 2.59 2.71
C PHE A 50 2.46 1.71 1.70
N ASN A 51 1.33 1.14 2.10
CA ASN A 51 0.47 0.34 1.26
C ASN A 51 -0.95 0.88 1.37
N ASN A 52 -1.55 1.13 0.22
CA ASN A 52 -2.94 1.51 0.14
C ASN A 52 -3.68 0.59 -0.84
N ASN A 53 -4.86 0.16 -0.44
CA ASN A 53 -5.74 -0.68 -1.20
C ASN A 53 -7.15 -0.09 -1.21
N TRP A 54 -7.73 0.07 -2.39
CA TRP A 54 -9.09 0.55 -2.57
C TRP A 54 -9.88 -0.42 -3.44
N ILE A 55 -10.91 -1.02 -2.85
CA ILE A 55 -11.79 -1.96 -3.49
C ILE A 55 -13.15 -1.30 -3.69
N TYR A 56 -13.56 -1.19 -4.95
CA TYR A 56 -14.85 -0.69 -5.36
C TYR A 56 -15.63 -1.79 -6.07
N GLY A 57 -16.83 -2.08 -5.59
CA GLY A 57 -17.71 -3.12 -6.11
C GLY A 57 -19.12 -2.60 -6.30
N LYS A 58 -19.75 -2.98 -7.42
CA LYS A 58 -21.14 -2.63 -7.73
C LYS A 58 -21.84 -3.78 -8.43
N GLN A 59 -22.99 -4.19 -7.90
CA GLN A 59 -23.83 -5.25 -8.47
C GLN A 59 -25.26 -4.74 -8.65
N ASN A 60 -25.83 -4.93 -9.84
CA ASN A 60 -27.23 -4.58 -10.15
C ASN A 60 -27.62 -3.17 -9.69
N GLN A 61 -26.70 -2.21 -9.92
CA GLN A 61 -26.80 -0.81 -9.49
C GLN A 61 -26.60 -0.52 -7.99
N GLN A 62 -26.53 -1.54 -7.14
CA GLN A 62 -26.21 -1.41 -5.71
C GLN A 62 -24.71 -1.50 -5.46
N LEU A 63 -24.22 -0.67 -4.55
CA LEU A 63 -22.84 -0.73 -4.09
C LEU A 63 -22.64 -2.01 -3.28
N THR A 64 -21.63 -2.80 -3.61
CA THR A 64 -21.28 -3.99 -2.84
C THR A 64 -20.02 -3.76 -2.01
N ASN A 65 -19.08 -2.95 -2.51
CA ASN A 65 -17.82 -2.66 -1.84
C ASN A 65 -17.41 -1.21 -2.09
N ASN A 66 -16.95 -0.54 -1.05
CA ASN A 66 -16.22 0.72 -1.17
C ASN A 66 -15.25 0.80 0.01
N ASP A 67 -14.28 -0.11 -0.03
CA ASP A 67 -13.46 -0.46 1.11
C ASP A 67 -12.06 0.09 0.88
N PHE A 68 -11.53 0.76 1.90
CA PHE A 68 -10.21 1.38 1.86
C PHE A 68 -9.36 0.80 2.97
N SER A 69 -8.16 0.37 2.65
CA SER A 69 -7.19 -0.18 3.60
C SER A 69 -5.85 0.48 3.38
N SER A 70 -5.39 1.23 4.37
CA SER A 70 -4.09 1.90 4.39
C SER A 70 -3.25 1.38 5.53
N THR A 71 -2.03 0.97 5.22
CA THR A 71 -1.03 0.57 6.19
C THR A 71 0.23 1.38 5.97
N LEU A 72 0.73 1.98 7.05
CA LEU A 72 2.02 2.63 7.09
C LEU A 72 2.88 1.95 8.13
N ASP A 73 4.01 1.40 7.69
CA ASP A 73 5.07 0.85 8.51
C ASP A 73 6.29 1.77 8.41
N PHE A 74 6.88 2.12 9.55
CA PHE A 74 8.17 2.78 9.57
C PHE A 74 9.07 2.18 10.65
N ASN A 75 10.35 2.08 10.33
CA ASN A 75 11.39 1.54 11.17
C ASN A 75 12.61 2.46 11.11
N LEU A 76 13.17 2.79 12.27
CA LEU A 76 14.24 3.78 12.44
C LEU A 76 15.36 3.13 13.27
N TYR A 77 16.49 2.88 12.62
CA TYR A 77 17.55 2.03 13.16
C TYR A 77 18.72 2.80 13.77
N LYS A 78 18.98 4.05 13.34
CA LYS A 78 20.25 4.74 13.65
C LYS A 78 20.18 6.25 13.89
N THR A 79 19.01 6.82 14.19
CA THR A 79 18.90 8.27 14.43
C THR A 79 19.46 8.71 15.78
N LEU A 80 19.24 7.94 16.85
CA LEU A 80 19.81 8.19 18.18
C LEU A 80 20.63 6.97 18.63
N PRO A 81 21.80 7.16 19.26
CA PRO A 81 22.61 6.04 19.73
C PRO A 81 21.82 5.21 20.76
N HIS A 82 21.75 3.89 20.52
CA HIS A 82 21.04 2.89 21.33
C HIS A 82 19.50 2.89 21.27
N PHE A 83 18.89 3.57 20.30
CA PHE A 83 17.43 3.56 20.15
C PHE A 83 16.98 2.97 18.81
N PHE A 84 16.01 2.06 18.90
CA PHE A 84 15.26 1.54 17.78
C PHE A 84 13.81 2.00 17.91
N TYR A 85 13.32 2.76 16.93
CA TYR A 85 11.92 3.17 16.87
C TYR A 85 11.24 2.46 15.71
N TRP A 86 10.04 1.97 15.97
CA TRP A 86 9.18 1.41 14.94
C TRP A 86 7.77 1.91 15.18
N GLY A 87 6.99 1.98 14.12
CA GLY A 87 5.58 2.31 14.23
C GLY A 87 4.79 1.73 13.08
N LEU A 88 3.57 1.34 13.40
CA LEU A 88 2.62 0.74 12.48
C LEU A 88 1.29 1.47 12.64
N ALA A 89 0.84 2.10 11.57
CA ALA A 89 -0.48 2.70 11.49
C ALA A 89 -1.33 1.92 10.48
N ASN A 90 -2.54 1.56 10.89
CA ASN A 90 -3.52 0.92 10.02
C ASN A 90 -4.81 1.72 10.05
N TYR A 91 -5.36 1.98 8.87
CA TYR A 91 -6.62 2.65 8.68
C TYR A 91 -7.46 1.83 7.70
N ASN A 92 -8.57 1.29 8.18
CA ASN A 92 -9.46 0.46 7.40
C ASN A 92 -10.87 1.03 7.48
N THR A 93 -11.52 1.20 6.33
CA THR A 93 -12.94 1.52 6.22
C THR A 93 -13.59 0.51 5.31
N SER A 94 -14.79 0.07 5.68
CA SER A 94 -15.60 -0.82 4.86
C SER A 94 -16.95 -0.18 4.64
N TYR A 95 -17.52 -0.38 3.45
CA TYR A 95 -18.94 -0.15 3.24
C TYR A 95 -19.74 -1.28 3.93
N SER A 96 -20.78 -0.92 4.67
CA SER A 96 -21.73 -1.86 5.26
C SER A 96 -23.06 -1.79 4.52
N LEU A 97 -23.63 -2.97 4.23
CA LEU A 97 -24.93 -3.15 3.59
C LEU A 97 -26.10 -2.99 4.56
#